data_AF-A0A928TEM6-F1
#
_entry.id   AF-A0A928TEM6-F1
#
_cell.length_a   1.000
_cell.length_b   1.000
_cell.length_c   1.000
_cell.angle_alpha   90.00
_cell.angle_beta   90.00
_cell.angle_gamma   90.00
#
_symmetry.space_group_name_H-M   'P 1'
#
loop_
_entity.id
_entity.type
_entity.pdbx_description
1 polymer ?
#
loop_
_entity_poly.entity_id
_entity_poly.type
_entity_poly.pdbx_seq_one_letter_code
_entity_poly.pdbx_strand_id
1 'polypeptide(L)'
;MRPDTPKVLFGIAGQLLVQIMPEVRTPIAGQTLTLSAALLSMVAQEFDRAASRLVEENRAVRTLLADARGVVGEPSLRSRIDAETADLQEHDFRVSALQAVNDRLRTLLTDVHAEIEATPGDVAANLNERIWDELKESTRRRHLASGLA
;
A
#
# COMPACT_ATOMS: atom_id res chain seq x y z
N MET A 1 22.43 -19.20 -3.57
CA MET A 1 22.10 -18.35 -2.40
C MET A 1 21.16 -17.25 -2.86
N ARG A 2 20.02 -17.05 -2.20
CA ARG A 2 19.17 -15.88 -2.44
C ARG A 2 19.70 -14.73 -1.56
N PRO A 3 20.12 -13.59 -2.12
CA PRO A 3 20.52 -12.45 -1.31
C PRO A 3 19.32 -11.99 -0.46
N ASP A 4 19.54 -11.84 0.83
CA ASP A 4 18.55 -11.32 1.77
C ASP A 4 18.67 -9.79 1.79
N THR A 5 17.89 -9.14 0.91
CA THR A 5 17.95 -7.69 0.71
C THR A 5 17.77 -6.90 2.01
N PRO A 6 16.79 -7.21 2.88
CA PRO A 6 16.69 -6.57 4.19
C PRO A 6 18.00 -6.68 5.00
N LYS A 7 18.59 -7.87 5.11
CA LYS A 7 19.86 -8.06 5.84
C LYS A 7 21.00 -7.22 5.24
N VAL A 8 21.10 -7.14 3.93
CA VAL A 8 22.14 -6.34 3.25
C VAL A 8 21.96 -4.86 3.56
N LEU A 9 20.74 -4.33 3.43
CA LEU A 9 20.45 -2.91 3.66
C LEU A 9 20.65 -2.52 5.13
N PHE A 10 20.21 -3.36 6.08
CA PHE A 10 20.50 -3.16 7.51
C PHE A 10 22.00 -3.22 7.81
N GLY A 11 22.72 -4.14 7.17
CA GLY A 11 24.18 -4.24 7.31
C GLY A 11 24.90 -2.98 6.85
N ILE A 12 24.51 -2.42 5.69
CA ILE A 12 25.07 -1.15 5.18
C ILE A 12 24.73 0.00 6.12
N ALA A 13 23.48 0.11 6.59
CA ALA A 13 23.08 1.14 7.55
C ALA A 13 23.90 1.07 8.85
N GLY A 14 24.09 -0.14 9.39
CA GLY A 14 24.93 -0.36 10.56
C GLY A 14 26.39 0.00 10.30
N GLN A 15 26.94 -0.32 9.13
CA GLN A 15 28.31 0.01 8.78
C GLN A 15 28.53 1.53 8.68
N LEU A 16 27.58 2.26 8.08
CA LEU A 16 27.62 3.72 8.04
C LEU A 16 27.71 4.28 9.47
N LEU A 17 26.82 3.87 10.36
CA LEU A 17 26.76 4.43 11.72
C LEU A 17 27.92 4.02 12.62
N VAL A 18 28.38 2.77 12.53
CA VAL A 18 29.39 2.23 13.46
C VAL A 18 30.81 2.47 12.96
N GLN A 19 31.06 2.34 11.65
CA GLN A 19 32.41 2.40 11.09
C GLN A 19 32.71 3.74 10.41
N ILE A 20 31.73 4.36 9.73
CA ILE A 20 31.97 5.57 8.93
C ILE A 20 31.72 6.84 9.74
N MET A 21 30.69 6.88 10.58
CA MET A 21 30.34 8.06 11.39
C MET A 21 31.53 8.65 12.19
N PRO A 22 32.40 7.86 12.85
CA PRO A 22 33.53 8.42 13.60
C PRO A 22 34.54 9.17 12.74
N GLU A 23 34.62 8.86 11.44
CA GLU A 23 35.54 9.48 10.49
C GLU A 23 34.99 10.79 9.90
N VAL A 24 33.71 11.09 10.15
CA VAL A 24 33.05 12.27 9.59
C VAL A 24 33.43 13.53 10.35
N ARG A 25 34.12 14.44 9.67
CA ARG A 25 34.70 15.66 10.28
C ARG A 25 33.74 16.84 10.35
N THR A 26 32.63 16.82 9.63
CA THR A 26 31.68 17.95 9.58
C THR A 26 30.31 17.53 10.12
N PRO A 27 29.64 18.41 10.91
CA PRO A 27 28.31 18.10 11.45
C PRO A 27 27.26 17.79 10.37
N ILE A 28 27.29 18.51 9.24
CA ILE A 28 26.34 18.33 8.13
C ILE A 28 26.48 16.95 7.49
N ALA A 29 27.73 16.48 7.28
CA ALA A 29 27.96 15.17 6.72
C ALA A 29 27.52 14.07 7.70
N GLY A 30 27.70 14.27 9.02
CA GLY A 30 27.24 13.34 10.04
C GLY A 30 25.72 13.20 10.04
N GLN A 31 25.00 14.33 9.98
CA GLN A 31 23.54 14.33 9.86
C GLN A 31 23.05 13.63 8.58
N THR A 32 23.70 13.91 7.45
CA THR A 32 23.37 13.29 6.15
C THR A 32 23.57 11.77 6.19
N LEU A 33 24.63 11.31 6.86
CA LEU A 33 24.94 9.90 7.01
C LEU A 33 23.92 9.20 7.93
N THR A 34 23.52 9.83 9.04
CA THR A 34 22.43 9.33 9.90
C THR A 34 21.13 9.20 9.12
N LEU A 35 20.75 10.23 8.35
CA LEU A 35 19.54 10.20 7.52
C LEU A 35 19.61 9.07 6.48
N SER A 36 20.75 8.89 5.84
CA SER A 36 20.95 7.83 4.85
C SER A 36 20.81 6.43 5.47
N ALA A 37 21.39 6.21 6.65
CA ALA A 37 21.24 4.96 7.39
C ALA A 37 19.78 4.69 7.82
N ALA A 38 19.07 5.74 8.25
CA ALA A 38 17.65 5.65 8.58
C ALA A 38 16.81 5.27 7.33
N LEU A 39 17.04 5.93 6.19
CA LEU A 39 16.35 5.62 4.93
C LEU A 39 16.64 4.19 4.46
N LEU A 40 17.89 3.72 4.54
CA LEU A 40 18.24 2.33 4.23
C LEU A 40 17.49 1.33 5.12
N SER A 41 17.37 1.64 6.41
CA SER A 41 16.63 0.82 7.36
C SER A 41 15.13 0.80 7.05
N MET A 42 14.55 1.93 6.64
CA MET A 42 13.15 2.00 6.20
C MET A 42 12.92 1.18 4.92
N VAL A 43 13.81 1.29 3.92
CA VAL A 43 13.72 0.51 2.68
C VAL A 43 13.85 -0.99 2.97
N ALA A 44 14.71 -1.38 3.91
CA ALA A 44 14.87 -2.77 4.34
C ALA A 44 13.57 -3.35 4.91
N GLN A 45 12.83 -2.57 5.70
CA GLN A 45 11.55 -2.97 6.28
C GLN A 45 10.46 -3.12 5.21
N GLU A 46 10.42 -2.20 4.24
CA GLU A 46 9.40 -2.21 3.20
C GLU A 46 9.65 -3.24 2.09
N PHE A 47 10.91 -3.66 1.87
CA PHE A 47 11.26 -4.55 0.77
C PHE A 47 10.47 -5.86 0.76
N ASP A 48 10.28 -6.46 1.93
CA ASP A 48 9.53 -7.72 2.05
C ASP A 48 8.02 -7.49 2.25
N ARG A 49 7.64 -6.41 2.96
CA ARG A 49 6.24 -6.13 3.31
C ARG A 49 5.42 -5.56 2.16
N ALA A 50 6.05 -4.84 1.22
CA ALA A 50 5.34 -4.10 0.18
C ALA A 50 4.46 -5.00 -0.69
N ALA A 51 4.98 -6.15 -1.15
CA ALA A 51 4.21 -7.06 -1.98
C ALA A 51 3.02 -7.68 -1.23
N SER A 52 3.24 -8.21 -0.01
CA SER A 52 2.17 -8.79 0.81
C SER A 52 1.06 -7.78 1.09
N ARG A 53 1.45 -6.56 1.49
CA ARG A 53 0.50 -5.47 1.76
C ARG A 53 -0.33 -5.13 0.53
N LEU A 54 0.29 -5.02 -0.65
CA LEU A 54 -0.43 -4.70 -1.88
C LEU A 54 -1.39 -5.81 -2.30
N VAL A 55 -1.02 -7.09 -2.15
CA VAL A 55 -1.92 -8.23 -2.41
C VAL A 55 -3.14 -8.16 -1.49
N GLU A 56 -2.93 -7.93 -0.19
CA GLU A 56 -4.00 -7.80 0.79
C GLU A 56 -4.93 -6.60 0.49
N GLU A 57 -4.35 -5.44 0.15
CA GLU A 57 -5.11 -4.25 -0.25
C GLU A 57 -5.92 -4.47 -1.53
N ASN A 58 -5.30 -5.01 -2.58
CA ASN A 58 -5.98 -5.25 -3.85
C ASN A 58 -7.15 -6.22 -3.69
N ARG A 59 -6.96 -7.29 -2.91
CA ARG A 59 -8.01 -8.26 -2.62
C ARG A 59 -9.16 -7.65 -1.83
N ALA A 60 -8.86 -6.85 -0.81
CA ALA A 60 -9.89 -6.17 0.00
C ALA A 60 -10.74 -5.22 -0.86
N VAL A 61 -10.09 -4.41 -1.71
CA VAL A 61 -10.80 -3.48 -2.60
C VAL A 61 -11.61 -4.23 -3.66
N ARG A 62 -11.08 -5.29 -4.29
CA ARG A 62 -11.86 -6.11 -5.24
C ARG A 62 -13.11 -6.71 -4.57
N THR A 63 -13.00 -7.13 -3.31
CA THR A 63 -14.16 -7.66 -2.55
C THR A 63 -15.22 -6.58 -2.34
N LEU A 64 -14.83 -5.37 -1.94
CA LEU A 64 -15.78 -4.25 -1.81
C LEU A 64 -16.43 -3.87 -3.14
N LEU A 65 -15.67 -3.86 -4.23
CA LEU A 65 -16.19 -3.57 -5.56
C LEU A 65 -17.19 -4.65 -6.02
N ALA A 66 -16.92 -5.93 -5.74
CA ALA A 66 -17.83 -7.02 -6.05
C ALA A 66 -19.16 -6.87 -5.28
N ASP A 67 -19.10 -6.49 -4.01
CA ASP A 67 -20.30 -6.24 -3.19
C ASP A 67 -21.08 -5.00 -3.67
N ALA A 68 -20.36 -3.97 -4.15
CA ALA A 68 -20.96 -2.76 -4.70
C ALA A 68 -21.74 -3.00 -6.00
N ARG A 69 -21.45 -4.10 -6.70
CA ARG A 69 -21.99 -4.37 -8.04
C ARG A 69 -23.51 -4.39 -8.12
N GLY A 70 -24.20 -4.77 -7.04
CA GLY A 70 -25.66 -4.80 -6.96
C GLY A 70 -26.30 -3.46 -6.59
N VAL A 71 -25.52 -2.51 -6.07
CA VAL A 71 -25.97 -1.19 -5.62
C VAL A 71 -25.75 -0.14 -6.70
N VAL A 72 -24.62 -0.22 -7.42
CA VAL A 72 -24.26 0.67 -8.53
C VAL A 72 -25.28 0.53 -9.67
N GLY A 73 -25.99 1.61 -9.95
CA GLY A 73 -26.94 1.75 -11.04
C GLY A 73 -26.28 2.09 -12.37
N GLU A 74 -25.16 2.82 -12.39
CA GLU A 74 -24.51 3.24 -13.64
C GLU A 74 -23.95 2.04 -14.44
N PRO A 75 -24.41 1.80 -15.70
CA PRO A 75 -23.95 0.65 -16.48
C PRO A 75 -22.45 0.64 -16.79
N SER A 76 -21.85 1.83 -16.96
CA SER A 76 -20.42 1.97 -17.27
C SER A 76 -19.56 1.56 -16.07
N LEU A 77 -19.92 1.99 -14.86
CA LEU A 77 -19.24 1.62 -13.62
C LEU A 77 -19.43 0.14 -13.31
N ARG A 78 -20.64 -0.41 -13.50
CA ARG A 78 -20.88 -1.85 -13.39
C ARG A 78 -19.96 -2.68 -14.27
N SER A 79 -19.77 -2.26 -15.53
CA SER A 79 -18.87 -2.96 -16.46
C SER A 79 -17.40 -2.92 -16.01
N ARG A 80 -16.97 -1.78 -15.44
CA ARG A 80 -15.62 -1.63 -14.86
C ARG A 80 -15.43 -2.49 -13.61
N ILE A 81 -16.44 -2.56 -12.74
CA ILE A 81 -16.46 -3.47 -11.59
C ILE A 81 -16.35 -4.92 -12.06
N ASP A 82 -17.16 -5.34 -13.04
CA ASP A 82 -17.16 -6.71 -13.55
C ASP A 82 -15.77 -7.08 -14.11
N ALA A 83 -15.12 -6.16 -14.84
CA ALA A 83 -13.77 -6.36 -15.36
C ALA A 83 -12.71 -6.54 -14.25
N GLU A 84 -12.81 -5.77 -13.17
CA GLU A 84 -11.86 -5.84 -12.03
C GLU A 84 -12.23 -6.90 -10.99
N THR A 85 -13.37 -7.59 -11.12
CA THR A 85 -13.82 -8.61 -10.15
C THR A 85 -14.00 -9.99 -10.76
N ALA A 86 -13.88 -10.12 -12.09
CA ALA A 86 -13.90 -11.40 -12.79
C ALA A 86 -12.78 -12.35 -12.34
N ASP A 87 -11.64 -11.81 -11.95
CA ASP A 87 -10.53 -12.56 -11.35
C ASP A 87 -10.02 -11.84 -10.11
N LEU A 88 -9.99 -12.57 -9.00
CA LEU A 88 -9.54 -12.07 -7.69
C LEU A 88 -8.11 -12.50 -7.37
N GLN A 89 -7.45 -13.25 -8.27
CA GLN A 89 -6.07 -13.70 -8.08
C GLN A 89 -5.07 -12.73 -8.68
N GLU A 90 -3.92 -12.62 -8.01
CA GLU A 90 -2.77 -11.87 -8.51
C GLU A 90 -1.88 -12.79 -9.33
N HIS A 91 -1.55 -12.38 -10.56
CA HIS A 91 -0.71 -13.16 -11.47
C HIS A 91 0.74 -12.63 -11.57
N ASP A 92 0.96 -11.39 -11.14
CA ASP A 92 2.27 -10.74 -11.13
C ASP A 92 2.54 -10.12 -9.75
N PHE A 93 3.51 -10.69 -9.04
CA PHE A 93 3.86 -10.29 -7.68
C PHE A 93 4.97 -9.23 -7.62
N ARG A 94 5.39 -8.67 -8.76
CA ARG A 94 6.28 -7.51 -8.75
C ARG A 94 5.56 -6.34 -8.10
N VAL A 95 6.22 -5.67 -7.15
CA VAL A 95 5.65 -4.51 -6.43
C VAL A 95 5.09 -3.46 -7.38
N SER A 96 5.78 -3.18 -8.49
CA SER A 96 5.31 -2.22 -9.50
C SER A 96 4.03 -2.67 -10.21
N ALA A 97 3.87 -3.96 -10.49
CA ALA A 97 2.65 -4.51 -11.09
C ALA A 97 1.47 -4.46 -10.10
N LEU A 98 1.71 -4.91 -8.86
CA LEU A 98 0.73 -4.85 -7.78
C LEU A 98 0.29 -3.41 -7.47
N GLN A 99 1.22 -2.44 -7.52
CA GLN A 99 0.93 -1.02 -7.34
C GLN A 99 0.05 -0.49 -8.48
N ALA A 100 0.37 -0.83 -9.73
CA ALA A 100 -0.45 -0.41 -10.87
C ALA A 100 -1.88 -0.98 -10.79
N VAL A 101 -2.06 -2.19 -10.25
CA VAL A 101 -3.38 -2.75 -9.94
C VAL A 101 -4.05 -1.93 -8.83
N ASN A 102 -3.35 -1.67 -7.72
CA ASN A 102 -3.88 -0.89 -6.60
C ASN A 102 -4.38 0.49 -7.03
N ASP A 103 -3.60 1.19 -7.85
CA ASP A 103 -3.94 2.54 -8.33
C ASP A 103 -5.24 2.51 -9.15
N ARG A 104 -5.37 1.55 -10.09
CA ARG A 104 -6.61 1.38 -10.88
C ARG A 104 -7.81 1.04 -10.00
N LEU A 105 -7.64 0.12 -9.06
CA LEU A 105 -8.69 -0.28 -8.12
C LEU A 105 -9.14 0.90 -7.25
N ARG A 106 -8.21 1.75 -6.79
CA ARG A 106 -8.54 2.95 -6.01
C ARG A 106 -9.27 4.00 -6.82
N THR A 107 -8.87 4.23 -8.07
CA THR A 107 -9.62 5.11 -8.97
C THR A 107 -11.05 4.61 -9.14
N LEU A 108 -11.24 3.31 -9.39
CA LEU A 108 -12.58 2.73 -9.50
C LEU A 108 -13.36 2.82 -8.18
N LEU A 109 -12.73 2.56 -7.03
CA LEU A 109 -13.36 2.67 -5.72
C LEU A 109 -13.86 4.09 -5.45
N THR A 110 -13.10 5.12 -5.84
CA THR A 110 -13.53 6.53 -5.73
C THR A 110 -14.80 6.80 -6.52
N ASP A 111 -14.84 6.36 -7.78
CA ASP A 111 -16.03 6.54 -8.63
C ASP A 111 -17.26 5.82 -8.06
N VAL A 112 -17.05 4.58 -7.60
CA VAL A 112 -18.10 3.76 -6.96
C VAL A 112 -18.59 4.38 -5.65
N HIS A 113 -17.68 4.90 -4.83
CA HIS A 113 -18.03 5.54 -3.57
C HIS A 113 -18.88 6.79 -3.78
N ALA A 114 -18.53 7.61 -4.79
CA ALA A 114 -19.31 8.79 -5.14
C ALA A 114 -20.76 8.45 -5.55
N GLU A 115 -20.98 7.34 -6.26
CA GLU A 115 -22.33 6.89 -6.61
C GLU A 115 -23.08 6.33 -5.39
N ILE A 116 -22.40 5.55 -4.53
CA ILE A 116 -22.99 5.00 -3.31
C ILE A 116 -23.45 6.11 -2.37
N GLU A 117 -22.67 7.19 -2.21
CA GLU A 117 -23.02 8.36 -1.40
C GLU A 117 -24.32 9.04 -1.89
N ALA A 118 -24.60 8.99 -3.19
CA ALA A 118 -25.82 9.52 -3.79
C ALA A 118 -26.99 8.52 -3.79
N THR A 119 -26.75 7.25 -3.45
CA THR A 119 -27.74 6.18 -3.50
C THR A 119 -28.45 6.03 -2.15
N PRO A 120 -29.78 6.20 -2.08
CA PRO A 120 -30.51 6.04 -0.82
C PRO A 120 -30.69 4.56 -0.44
N GLY A 121 -30.78 4.29 0.87
CA GLY A 121 -31.14 3.00 1.43
C GLY A 121 -30.07 2.36 2.30
N ASP A 122 -30.50 1.46 3.19
CA ASP A 122 -29.63 0.86 4.21
C ASP A 122 -28.47 0.06 3.61
N VAL A 123 -28.69 -0.56 2.45
CA VAL A 123 -27.66 -1.33 1.74
C VAL A 123 -26.52 -0.41 1.25
N ALA A 124 -26.85 0.74 0.67
CA ALA A 124 -25.86 1.73 0.23
C ALA A 124 -25.14 2.35 1.43
N ALA A 125 -25.88 2.69 2.50
CA ALA A 125 -25.30 3.23 3.73
C ALA A 125 -24.31 2.25 4.40
N ASN A 126 -24.66 0.97 4.50
CA ASN A 126 -23.76 -0.03 5.06
C ASN A 126 -22.49 -0.21 4.22
N LEU A 127 -22.63 -0.21 2.89
CA LEU A 127 -21.49 -0.32 1.99
C LEU A 127 -20.57 0.90 2.08
N ASN A 128 -21.15 2.09 2.21
CA ASN A 128 -20.42 3.33 2.44
C ASN A 128 -19.53 3.24 3.71
N GLU A 129 -20.09 2.76 4.82
CA GLU A 129 -19.33 2.54 6.06
C GLU A 129 -18.17 1.56 5.87
N ARG A 130 -18.41 0.44 5.17
CA ARG A 130 -17.37 -0.57 4.87
C ARG A 130 -16.25 0.01 4.02
N ILE A 131 -16.56 0.88 3.05
CA ILE A 131 -15.55 1.59 2.24
C ILE A 131 -14.71 2.49 3.15
N TRP A 132 -15.33 3.27 4.03
CA TRP A 132 -14.61 4.11 4.99
C TRP A 132 -13.71 3.32 5.92
N ASP A 133 -14.16 2.17 6.42
CA ASP A 133 -13.37 1.31 7.28
C ASP A 133 -12.16 0.70 6.55
N GLU A 134 -12.32 0.30 5.29
CA GLU A 134 -11.20 -0.15 4.48
C GLU A 134 -10.19 0.98 4.19
N LEU A 135 -10.63 2.21 3.97
CA LEU A 135 -9.73 3.36 3.80
C LEU A 135 -8.90 3.64 5.08
N LYS A 136 -9.52 3.51 6.25
CA LYS A 136 -8.81 3.58 7.54
C LYS A 136 -7.81 2.44 7.68
N GLU A 137 -8.21 1.21 7.35
CA GLU A 137 -7.37 0.03 7.49
C GLU A 137 -6.21 0.01 6.50
N SER A 138 -6.42 0.50 5.28
CA SER A 138 -5.33 0.70 4.32
C SER A 138 -4.28 1.68 4.84
N THR A 139 -4.71 2.73 5.54
CA THR A 139 -3.78 3.68 6.16
C THR A 139 -3.00 3.02 7.30
N ARG A 140 -3.66 2.18 8.12
CA ARG A 140 -2.98 1.40 9.17
C ARG A 140 -1.94 0.45 8.60
N ARG A 141 -2.26 -0.30 7.54
CA ARG A 141 -1.30 -1.22 6.88
C ARG A 141 -0.07 -0.52 6.34
N ARG A 142 -0.22 0.73 5.91
CA ARG A 142 0.87 1.59 5.38
C ARG A 142 1.63 2.34 6.46
N HIS A 143 1.17 2.27 7.71
CA HIS A 143 1.86 2.93 8.80
C HIS A 143 3.23 2.27 8.98
N LEU A 144 4.27 2.99 8.58
CA LEU A 144 5.64 2.58 8.83
C LEU A 144 5.81 2.45 10.34
N ALA A 145 6.57 1.43 10.77
CA ALA A 145 7.05 1.38 12.13
C ALA A 145 8.03 2.56 12.30
N SER A 146 7.50 3.74 12.62
CA SER A 146 8.32 4.92 12.92
C SER A 146 9.10 4.61 14.20
N GLY A 147 10.33 4.15 14.03
CA GLY A 147 11.34 4.11 15.09
C GLY A 147 12.07 5.44 15.26
N LEU A 148 11.47 6.56 14.82
CA LEU A 148 12.05 7.91 14.89
C LEU A 148 11.42 8.76 16.00
N ALA A 149 11.01 8.13 17.11
CA ALA A 149 10.63 8.82 18.34
C ALA A 149 11.76 8.70 19.37
#